data_AF-A0A2S9Y5V1-F1
#
_entry.id   AF-A0A2S9Y5V1-F1
#
_cell.length_a   1.000
_cell.length_b   1.000
_cell.length_c   1.000
_cell.angle_alpha   90.00
_cell.angle_beta   90.00
_cell.angle_gamma   90.00
#
_symmetry.space_group_name_H-M   'P 1'
#
loop_
_entity.id
_entity.type
_entity.pdbx_description
1 polymer ?
#
loop_
_entity_poly.entity_id
_entity_poly.type
_entity_poly.pdbx_seq_one_letter_code
_entity_poly.pdbx_strand_id
1 'polypeptide(L)'
;MKKLDTVLIGTLLVFGTLLSPACGDNGTTDVGNEETAGDGDGDATGDGDGDPGDGDGDPGDGDGDPGDGDGDNMECMTDVCATYGAAVPTVAGQIVDMAAVDPLFMDDFAPLVAQGPAAVDAFKASLANFISDAYGCTTDAYTGPTMEVAHAGMAITQEEYDAFLGLIVGVLSGAGVPDDDINFCFAPPLVDPTFAATIIGQ
;
A
#
# COMPACT_ATOMS: atom_id res chain seq x y z
N MET A 1 27.88 41.82 11.29
CA MET A 1 27.99 41.25 12.65
C MET A 1 26.88 41.86 13.50
N LYS A 2 25.71 41.22 13.56
CA LYS A 2 24.58 41.61 14.41
C LYS A 2 24.31 40.46 15.37
N LYS A 3 24.14 40.83 16.64
CA LYS A 3 24.23 40.01 17.84
C LYS A 3 23.04 39.06 17.97
N LEU A 4 23.32 37.87 18.49
CA LEU A 4 22.35 36.89 18.98
C LEU A 4 21.73 37.43 20.27
N ASP A 5 20.41 37.60 20.31
CA ASP A 5 19.66 37.73 21.55
C ASP A 5 18.97 36.39 21.84
N THR A 6 19.69 35.61 22.65
CA THR A 6 19.24 34.42 23.35
C THR A 6 18.06 34.76 24.26
N VAL A 7 16.84 34.40 23.85
CA VAL A 7 15.67 34.42 24.73
C VAL A 7 15.49 33.03 25.32
N LEU A 8 15.97 32.94 26.56
CA LEU A 8 15.76 31.89 27.54
C LEU A 8 14.29 31.95 28.01
N ILE A 9 13.44 31.00 27.63
CA ILE A 9 12.15 30.78 28.29
C ILE A 9 12.16 29.38 28.89
N GLY A 10 12.18 29.37 30.22
CA GLY A 10 12.29 28.21 31.06
C GLY A 10 10.99 27.41 31.17
N THR A 11 11.20 26.10 31.23
CA THR A 11 10.56 25.08 32.08
C THR A 11 9.26 25.47 32.81
N LEU A 12 8.17 24.78 32.47
CA LEU A 12 7.22 24.32 33.49
C LEU A 12 6.74 22.90 33.13
N LEU A 13 7.36 21.94 33.81
CA LEU A 13 7.10 20.51 33.73
C LEU A 13 6.06 20.20 34.83
N VAL A 14 4.79 20.01 34.44
CA VAL A 14 3.73 19.59 35.38
C VAL A 14 3.49 18.10 35.21
N PHE A 15 4.05 17.33 36.15
CA PHE A 15 3.75 15.93 36.40
C PHE A 15 2.31 15.80 36.88
N GLY A 16 1.40 15.38 36.00
CA GLY A 16 0.04 14.97 36.35
C GLY A 16 -0.04 13.46 36.52
N THR A 17 0.14 12.97 37.74
CA THR A 17 -0.12 11.58 38.13
C THR A 17 -1.62 11.37 38.30
N LEU A 18 -2.21 10.50 37.49
CA LEU A 18 -3.57 9.97 37.68
C LEU A 18 -3.47 8.46 37.93
N LEU A 19 -3.88 8.08 39.15
CA LEU A 19 -3.97 6.72 39.65
C LEU A 19 -5.25 6.01 39.13
N SER A 20 -5.06 4.76 38.66
CA SER A 20 -5.91 3.56 38.87
C SER A 20 -7.23 3.41 38.06
N PRO A 21 -7.74 2.17 37.82
CA PRO A 21 -7.44 0.90 38.49
C PRO A 21 -7.02 -0.29 37.61
N ALA A 22 -6.22 -1.17 38.23
CA ALA A 22 -5.98 -2.53 37.81
C ALA A 22 -7.22 -3.40 38.06
N CYS A 23 -7.66 -4.13 37.03
CA CYS A 23 -8.47 -5.33 37.21
C CYS A 23 -7.63 -6.49 36.66
N GLY A 24 -7.25 -7.40 37.54
CA GLY A 24 -6.60 -8.64 37.16
C GLY A 24 -7.62 -9.66 36.67
N ASP A 25 -7.17 -10.52 35.77
CA ASP A 25 -7.67 -11.87 35.68
C ASP A 25 -6.47 -12.83 35.56
N ASN A 26 -6.39 -13.75 36.51
CA ASN A 26 -5.39 -14.82 36.58
C ASN A 26 -6.08 -16.09 36.07
N GLY A 27 -5.97 -16.34 34.76
CA GLY A 27 -6.32 -17.61 34.14
C GLY A 27 -5.10 -18.51 33.99
N THR A 28 -4.89 -19.38 34.97
CA THR A 28 -3.88 -20.44 35.02
C THR A 28 -4.22 -21.59 34.04
N THR A 29 -3.23 -21.94 33.20
CA THR A 29 -2.90 -23.23 32.54
C THR A 29 -4.01 -24.14 32.01
N ASP A 30 -3.90 -24.52 30.72
CA ASP A 30 -3.95 -25.94 30.38
C ASP A 30 -2.97 -26.29 29.24
N VAL A 31 -2.41 -27.48 29.37
CA VAL A 31 -1.36 -28.12 28.60
C VAL A 31 -2.06 -29.00 27.57
N GLY A 32 -1.81 -28.79 26.29
CA GLY A 32 -2.50 -29.53 25.22
C GLY A 32 -1.60 -29.79 24.03
N ASN A 33 -0.64 -30.67 24.23
CA ASN A 33 0.16 -31.31 23.20
C ASN A 33 -0.71 -32.32 22.44
N GLU A 34 -1.08 -32.06 21.20
CA GLU A 34 -1.51 -33.11 20.27
C GLU A 34 -0.79 -32.94 18.93
N GLU A 35 0.11 -33.89 18.69
CA GLU A 35 0.69 -34.18 17.40
C GLU A 35 -0.35 -34.90 16.54
N THR A 36 -0.45 -34.52 15.28
CA THR A 36 -0.98 -35.41 14.25
C THR A 36 0.01 -35.45 13.10
N ALA A 37 1.02 -36.31 13.26
CA ALA A 37 1.75 -36.89 12.16
C ALA A 37 0.77 -37.78 11.36
N GLY A 38 0.53 -37.40 10.11
CA GLY A 38 -0.26 -38.20 9.17
C GLY A 38 0.66 -39.12 8.38
N ASP A 39 0.80 -40.36 8.84
CA ASP A 39 1.46 -41.45 8.11
C ASP A 39 0.43 -42.09 7.16
N GLY A 40 0.44 -41.65 5.90
CA GLY A 40 -0.34 -42.24 4.83
C GLY A 40 0.51 -43.12 3.93
N ASP A 41 0.74 -44.36 4.37
CA ASP A 41 1.14 -45.51 3.55
C ASP A 41 0.22 -45.59 2.30
N GLY A 42 0.72 -45.67 1.07
CA GLY A 42 1.30 -46.88 0.52
C GLY A 42 0.34 -47.50 -0.52
N ASP A 43 0.90 -48.02 -1.63
CA ASP A 43 0.28 -48.84 -2.69
C ASP A 43 -0.63 -48.13 -3.70
N ALA A 44 -0.63 -48.42 -5.01
CA ALA A 44 0.19 -49.31 -5.85
C ALA A 44 0.01 -48.89 -7.32
N THR A 45 0.99 -49.28 -8.13
CA THR A 45 1.01 -49.28 -9.60
C THR A 45 -0.33 -49.64 -10.24
N GLY A 46 -0.87 -48.74 -11.06
CA GLY A 46 -2.03 -48.98 -11.93
C GLY A 46 -1.67 -48.71 -13.38
N ASP A 47 -1.15 -49.75 -14.03
CA ASP A 47 -0.93 -49.81 -15.48
C ASP A 47 -2.30 -49.97 -16.15
N GLY A 48 -2.95 -48.85 -16.46
CA GLY A 48 -4.27 -48.81 -17.11
C GLY A 48 -4.10 -48.54 -18.59
N ASP A 49 -4.21 -49.61 -19.37
CA ASP A 49 -4.07 -49.68 -20.82
C ASP A 49 -4.85 -48.59 -21.57
N GLY A 50 -4.19 -48.01 -22.56
CA GLY A 50 -4.81 -47.12 -23.52
C GLY A 50 -5.86 -47.83 -24.36
N ASP A 51 -6.99 -47.16 -24.52
CA ASP A 51 -7.89 -47.36 -25.66
C ASP A 51 -8.19 -45.96 -26.24
N PRO A 52 -7.75 -45.65 -27.47
CA PRO A 52 -8.16 -44.41 -28.13
C PRO A 52 -9.61 -44.55 -28.56
N GLY A 53 -10.51 -44.04 -27.72
CA GLY A 53 -11.92 -43.88 -28.09
C GLY A 53 -12.08 -42.91 -29.26
N ASP A 54 -12.42 -43.49 -30.40
CA ASP A 54 -13.04 -42.95 -31.60
C ASP A 54 -14.45 -42.39 -31.28
N GLY A 55 -14.44 -41.28 -30.54
CA GLY A 55 -15.63 -40.49 -30.23
C GLY A 55 -15.80 -39.35 -31.21
N ASP A 56 -16.59 -39.59 -32.26
CA ASP A 56 -17.11 -38.62 -33.23
C ASP A 56 -18.14 -37.67 -32.59
N GLY A 57 -17.77 -37.07 -31.46
CA GLY A 57 -18.54 -36.02 -30.83
C GLY A 57 -18.30 -34.72 -31.58
N ASP A 58 -19.26 -34.32 -32.39
CA ASP A 58 -19.51 -32.93 -32.71
C ASP A 58 -20.56 -32.42 -31.69
N PRO A 59 -20.16 -31.66 -30.66
CA PRO A 59 -21.09 -30.83 -29.91
C PRO A 59 -20.71 -29.36 -30.06
N GLY A 60 -21.58 -28.63 -30.74
CA GLY A 60 -21.78 -27.21 -30.50
C GLY A 60 -20.86 -26.32 -31.32
N ASP A 61 -21.48 -25.65 -32.28
CA ASP A 61 -21.59 -24.19 -32.38
C ASP A 61 -21.54 -23.43 -31.04
N GLY A 62 -20.49 -23.70 -30.26
CA GLY A 62 -20.13 -22.97 -29.06
C GLY A 62 -19.62 -21.62 -29.47
N ASP A 63 -20.57 -20.71 -29.68
CA ASP A 63 -20.46 -19.25 -29.69
C ASP A 63 -19.95 -18.70 -28.34
N GLY A 64 -19.14 -19.48 -27.62
CA GLY A 64 -18.38 -19.02 -26.48
C GLY A 64 -17.19 -18.25 -27.00
N ASP A 65 -17.46 -17.12 -27.65
CA ASP A 65 -16.52 -16.00 -27.62
C ASP A 65 -16.28 -15.69 -26.14
N PRO A 66 -15.07 -15.92 -25.60
CA PRO A 66 -14.77 -15.64 -24.21
C PRO A 66 -14.68 -14.13 -24.03
N GLY A 67 -15.83 -13.48 -23.86
CA GLY A 67 -15.94 -12.04 -23.68
C GLY A 67 -15.58 -11.31 -24.97
N ASP A 68 -16.56 -10.65 -25.55
CA ASP A 68 -16.48 -9.69 -26.65
C ASP A 68 -15.48 -8.55 -26.43
N GLY A 69 -14.70 -8.55 -25.34
CA GLY A 69 -13.63 -7.58 -25.17
C GLY A 69 -14.18 -6.18 -25.33
N ASP A 70 -15.42 -5.98 -24.86
CA ASP A 70 -16.04 -4.69 -24.59
C ASP A 70 -15.24 -4.08 -23.43
N GLY A 71 -13.96 -3.78 -23.64
CA GLY A 71 -13.47 -2.50 -24.13
C GLY A 71 -14.24 -1.25 -23.73
N ASP A 72 -15.19 -1.37 -22.82
CA ASP A 72 -15.74 -0.29 -22.04
C ASP A 72 -14.54 0.24 -21.30
N ASN A 73 -14.10 1.43 -21.71
CA ASN A 73 -13.39 2.35 -20.84
C ASN A 73 -14.13 2.34 -19.49
N MET A 74 -13.75 1.43 -18.57
CA MET A 74 -14.14 1.49 -17.17
C MET A 74 -13.38 2.66 -16.59
N GLU A 75 -13.87 3.85 -16.95
CA GLU A 75 -13.52 5.10 -16.33
C GLU A 75 -13.94 5.02 -14.86
N CYS A 76 -13.17 5.65 -14.00
CA CYS A 76 -13.53 5.82 -12.61
C CYS A 76 -14.96 6.38 -12.48
N MET A 77 -15.91 5.54 -12.05
CA MET A 77 -17.30 5.95 -11.84
C MET A 77 -17.53 6.61 -10.47
N THR A 78 -16.54 6.50 -9.59
CA THR A 78 -16.59 7.02 -8.23
C THR A 78 -16.08 8.46 -8.19
N ASP A 79 -16.81 9.34 -7.52
CA ASP A 79 -16.27 10.65 -7.14
C ASP A 79 -15.23 10.43 -6.05
N VAL A 80 -13.96 10.33 -6.46
CA VAL A 80 -12.81 10.05 -5.57
C VAL A 80 -12.74 11.06 -4.44
N CYS A 81 -13.04 12.33 -4.70
CA CYS A 81 -12.90 13.38 -3.72
C CYS A 81 -14.03 13.37 -2.70
N ALA A 82 -15.27 13.18 -3.16
CA ALA A 82 -16.41 13.03 -2.26
C ALA A 82 -16.33 11.74 -1.43
N THR A 83 -15.83 10.66 -2.02
CA THR A 83 -15.83 9.31 -1.40
C THR A 83 -14.61 9.10 -0.50
N TYR A 84 -13.42 9.46 -0.97
CA TYR A 84 -12.14 9.12 -0.33
C TYR A 84 -11.33 10.32 0.14
N GLY A 85 -11.66 11.55 -0.29
CA GLY A 85 -10.86 12.75 -0.01
C GLY A 85 -10.56 12.97 1.48
N ALA A 86 -11.52 12.70 2.37
CA ALA A 86 -11.33 12.83 3.82
C ALA A 86 -10.36 11.77 4.41
N ALA A 87 -10.20 10.63 3.76
CA ALA A 87 -9.34 9.53 4.20
C ALA A 87 -7.88 9.69 3.72
N VAL A 88 -7.63 10.50 2.69
CA VAL A 88 -6.30 10.67 2.06
C VAL A 88 -5.18 10.92 3.07
N PRO A 89 -5.31 11.82 4.08
CA PRO A 89 -4.22 12.03 5.04
C PRO A 89 -3.87 10.79 5.87
N THR A 90 -4.87 9.97 6.19
CA THR A 90 -4.67 8.73 6.96
C THR A 90 -3.99 7.67 6.10
N VAL A 91 -4.47 7.47 4.88
CA VAL A 91 -3.91 6.49 3.93
C VAL A 91 -2.48 6.86 3.54
N ALA A 92 -2.22 8.14 3.24
CA ALA A 92 -0.87 8.64 2.97
C ALA A 92 0.06 8.39 4.16
N GLY A 93 -0.41 8.64 5.39
CA GLY A 93 0.35 8.33 6.60
C GLY A 93 0.71 6.86 6.73
N GLN A 94 -0.26 5.97 6.47
CA GLN A 94 -0.08 4.52 6.52
C GLN A 94 0.90 4.00 5.47
N ILE A 95 0.86 4.53 4.24
CA ILE A 95 1.83 4.19 3.18
C ILE A 95 3.26 4.50 3.65
N VAL A 96 3.49 5.69 4.21
CA VAL A 96 4.80 6.09 4.72
C VAL A 96 5.23 5.23 5.91
N ASP A 97 4.32 4.94 6.84
CA ASP A 97 4.64 4.11 8.01
C ASP A 97 5.00 2.69 7.62
N MET A 98 4.30 2.10 6.65
CA MET A 98 4.61 0.75 6.15
C MET A 98 5.91 0.74 5.35
N ALA A 99 6.12 1.70 4.45
CA ALA A 99 7.35 1.76 3.66
C ALA A 99 8.59 2.01 4.52
N ALA A 100 8.49 2.85 5.55
CA ALA A 100 9.62 3.15 6.44
C ALA A 100 10.11 1.96 7.28
N VAL A 101 9.33 0.89 7.38
CA VAL A 101 9.71 -0.35 8.11
C VAL A 101 9.79 -1.58 7.21
N ASP A 102 9.47 -1.44 5.92
CA ASP A 102 9.55 -2.53 4.95
C ASP A 102 11.03 -2.78 4.58
N PRO A 103 11.54 -4.03 4.66
CA PRO A 103 12.93 -4.34 4.30
C PRO A 103 13.35 -3.91 2.89
N LEU A 104 12.40 -3.77 1.95
CA LEU A 104 12.66 -3.31 0.59
C LEU A 104 12.85 -1.79 0.50
N PHE A 105 12.15 -1.01 1.33
CA PHE A 105 12.11 0.46 1.22
C PHE A 105 12.78 1.19 2.38
N MET A 106 13.03 0.52 3.50
CA MET A 106 13.49 1.16 4.74
C MET A 106 14.79 1.95 4.58
N ASP A 107 15.68 1.53 3.68
CA ASP A 107 16.94 2.23 3.41
C ASP A 107 16.71 3.57 2.71
N ASP A 108 15.74 3.67 1.79
CA ASP A 108 15.36 4.91 1.12
C ASP A 108 14.67 5.90 2.06
N PHE A 109 13.91 5.38 3.02
CA PHE A 109 13.23 6.19 4.04
C PHE A 109 14.12 6.53 5.24
N ALA A 110 15.26 5.85 5.43
CA ALA A 110 16.15 6.07 6.57
C ALA A 110 16.64 7.53 6.71
N PRO A 111 17.02 8.25 5.62
CA PRO A 111 17.39 9.67 5.71
C PRO A 111 16.23 10.57 6.18
N LEU A 112 14.99 10.24 5.83
CA LEU A 112 13.80 10.96 6.32
C LEU A 112 13.59 10.66 7.81
N VAL A 113 13.61 9.39 8.20
CA VAL A 113 13.41 8.96 9.60
C VAL A 113 14.49 9.54 10.52
N ALA A 114 15.73 9.65 10.05
CA ALA A 114 16.84 10.25 10.79
C ALA A 114 16.65 11.75 11.10
N GLN A 115 15.81 12.46 10.34
CA GLN A 115 15.45 13.86 10.60
C GLN A 115 14.43 14.00 11.76
N GLY A 116 13.83 12.88 12.18
CA GLY A 116 12.95 12.80 13.34
C GLY A 116 11.45 12.94 13.03
N PRO A 117 10.59 12.76 14.05
CA PRO A 117 9.14 12.63 13.86
C PRO A 117 8.49 13.82 13.16
N ALA A 118 8.91 15.04 13.47
CA ALA A 118 8.36 16.24 12.84
C ALA A 118 8.64 16.30 11.32
N ALA A 119 9.78 15.78 10.87
CA ALA A 119 10.10 15.70 9.45
C ALA A 119 9.24 14.63 8.75
N VAL A 120 9.05 13.49 9.40
CA VAL A 120 8.17 12.42 8.91
C VAL A 120 6.71 12.91 8.81
N ASP A 121 6.22 13.62 9.82
CA ASP A 121 4.86 14.19 9.81
C ASP A 121 4.69 15.23 8.69
N ALA A 122 5.70 16.07 8.48
CA ALA A 122 5.71 17.04 7.38
C ALA A 122 5.71 16.33 6.01
N PHE A 123 6.46 15.24 5.86
CA PHE A 123 6.47 14.43 4.65
C PHE A 123 5.12 13.78 4.38
N LYS A 124 4.49 13.18 5.40
CA LYS A 124 3.13 12.60 5.30
C LYS A 124 2.10 13.64 4.87
N ALA A 125 2.15 14.85 5.44
CA ALA A 125 1.29 15.94 5.04
C ALA A 125 1.54 16.38 3.59
N SER A 126 2.82 16.46 3.18
CA SER A 126 3.20 16.78 1.80
C SER A 126 2.70 15.73 0.81
N LEU A 127 2.83 14.44 1.14
CA LEU A 127 2.33 13.33 0.33
C LEU A 127 0.80 13.36 0.22
N ALA A 128 0.09 13.62 1.32
CA ALA A 128 -1.37 13.75 1.30
C ALA A 128 -1.85 14.91 0.40
N ASN A 129 -1.13 16.04 0.41
CA ASN A 129 -1.40 17.16 -0.48
C ASN A 129 -1.13 16.80 -1.95
N PHE A 130 -0.01 16.12 -2.23
CA PHE A 130 0.30 15.64 -3.58
C PHE A 130 -0.79 14.71 -4.12
N ILE A 131 -1.21 13.71 -3.33
CA ILE A 131 -2.27 12.78 -3.71
C ILE A 131 -3.58 13.53 -3.93
N SER A 132 -3.95 14.44 -3.02
CA SER A 132 -5.20 15.19 -3.14
C SER A 132 -5.22 16.09 -4.39
N ASP A 133 -4.11 16.72 -4.73
CA ASP A 133 -3.97 17.52 -5.96
C ASP A 133 -4.03 16.64 -7.22
N ALA A 134 -3.36 15.48 -7.21
CA ALA A 134 -3.35 14.54 -8.34
C ALA A 134 -4.77 14.04 -8.71
N TYR A 135 -5.66 13.89 -7.73
CA TYR A 135 -7.06 13.50 -7.95
C TYR A 135 -8.03 14.69 -8.04
N GLY A 136 -7.53 15.94 -7.97
CA GLY A 136 -8.37 17.14 -8.07
C GLY A 136 -9.25 17.42 -6.85
N CYS A 137 -8.86 16.90 -5.68
CA CYS A 137 -9.61 17.04 -4.42
C CYS A 137 -9.32 18.33 -3.66
N THR A 138 -8.25 19.05 -4.04
CA THR A 138 -7.91 20.36 -3.48
C THR A 138 -8.10 21.46 -4.52
N THR A 139 -8.38 22.68 -4.05
CA THR A 139 -8.37 23.88 -4.89
C THR A 139 -6.97 24.48 -5.03
N ASP A 140 -6.08 24.14 -4.11
CA ASP A 140 -4.69 24.59 -4.11
C ASP A 140 -3.79 23.48 -4.66
N ALA A 141 -2.90 23.86 -5.56
CA ALA A 141 -1.94 22.95 -6.18
C ALA A 141 -0.88 22.50 -5.15
N TYR A 142 -0.41 21.27 -5.30
CA TYR A 142 0.74 20.79 -4.56
C TYR A 142 1.96 21.66 -4.85
N THR A 143 2.56 22.23 -3.79
CA THR A 143 3.68 23.19 -3.90
C THR A 143 5.04 22.58 -3.59
N GLY A 144 5.12 21.25 -3.43
CA GLY A 144 6.38 20.57 -3.14
C GLY A 144 7.24 20.36 -4.39
N PRO A 145 8.37 19.64 -4.26
CA PRO A 145 9.23 19.31 -5.39
C PRO A 145 8.48 18.44 -6.41
N THR A 146 8.88 18.52 -7.68
CA THR A 146 8.43 17.55 -8.69
C THR A 146 8.87 16.14 -8.30
N MET A 147 8.21 15.11 -8.81
CA MET A 147 8.61 13.72 -8.54
C MET A 147 10.06 13.45 -8.99
N GLU A 148 10.48 14.00 -10.12
CA GLU A 148 11.86 13.90 -10.61
C GLU A 148 12.88 14.47 -9.61
N VAL A 149 12.61 15.66 -9.07
CA VAL A 149 13.49 16.30 -8.09
C VAL A 149 13.43 15.59 -6.73
N ALA A 150 12.25 15.11 -6.35
CA ALA A 150 12.06 14.43 -5.08
C ALA A 150 12.83 13.11 -5.02
N HIS A 151 12.91 12.38 -6.14
CA HIS A 151 13.53 11.06 -6.24
C HIS A 151 14.95 11.07 -6.85
N ALA A 152 15.49 12.25 -7.16
CA ALA A 152 16.84 12.38 -7.71
C ALA A 152 17.91 11.76 -6.79
N GLY A 153 18.71 10.86 -7.36
CA GLY A 153 19.78 10.14 -6.70
C GLY A 153 19.34 8.98 -5.82
N MET A 154 18.08 8.57 -5.87
CA MET A 154 17.59 7.38 -5.16
C MET A 154 17.84 6.09 -5.93
N ALA A 155 18.03 6.16 -7.25
CA ALA A 155 18.26 4.99 -8.11
C ALA A 155 17.14 3.93 -8.06
N ILE A 156 15.90 4.37 -7.86
CA ILE A 156 14.71 3.50 -7.80
C ILE A 156 14.58 2.69 -9.09
N THR A 157 14.51 1.38 -8.95
CA THR A 157 14.34 0.43 -10.05
C THR A 157 12.86 0.24 -10.40
N GLN A 158 12.59 -0.34 -11.58
CA GLN A 158 11.22 -0.75 -11.93
C GLN A 158 10.65 -1.75 -10.92
N GLU A 159 11.48 -2.69 -10.44
CA GLU A 159 11.05 -3.70 -9.47
C GLU A 159 10.65 -3.08 -8.13
N GLU A 160 11.40 -2.10 -7.63
CA GLU A 160 11.06 -1.35 -6.42
C GLU A 160 9.81 -0.50 -6.60
N TYR A 161 9.65 0.13 -7.77
CA TYR A 161 8.46 0.89 -8.09
C TYR A 161 7.20 0.02 -8.10
N ASP A 162 7.25 -1.13 -8.79
CA ASP A 162 6.14 -2.09 -8.86
C ASP A 162 5.81 -2.66 -7.47
N ALA A 163 6.82 -2.94 -6.66
CA ALA A 163 6.62 -3.37 -5.28
C ALA A 163 5.97 -2.27 -4.43
N PHE A 164 6.34 -1.00 -4.64
CA PHE A 164 5.73 0.13 -3.94
C PHE A 164 4.26 0.32 -4.35
N LEU A 165 3.92 0.11 -5.63
CA LEU A 165 2.53 0.05 -6.07
C LEU A 165 1.76 -1.08 -5.37
N GLY A 166 2.39 -2.25 -5.21
CA GLY A 166 1.83 -3.36 -4.43
C GLY A 166 1.56 -2.99 -2.97
N LEU A 167 2.47 -2.24 -2.33
CA LEU A 167 2.26 -1.69 -1.00
C LEU A 167 1.06 -0.75 -0.96
N ILE A 168 0.95 0.19 -1.90
CA ILE A 168 -0.20 1.12 -2.00
C ILE A 168 -1.51 0.35 -2.14
N VAL A 169 -1.59 -0.63 -3.04
CA VAL A 169 -2.78 -1.48 -3.22
C VAL A 169 -3.13 -2.19 -1.91
N GLY A 170 -2.13 -2.72 -1.20
CA GLY A 170 -2.32 -3.33 0.12
C GLY A 170 -2.91 -2.37 1.16
N VAL A 171 -2.44 -1.11 1.20
CA VAL A 171 -3.00 -0.08 2.09
C VAL A 171 -4.44 0.25 1.73
N LEU A 172 -4.73 0.48 0.44
CA LEU A 172 -6.07 0.83 -0.02
C LEU A 172 -7.08 -0.30 0.25
N SER A 173 -6.71 -1.53 -0.08
CA SER A 173 -7.54 -2.71 0.19
C SER A 173 -7.75 -2.90 1.70
N GLY A 174 -6.70 -2.75 2.51
CA GLY A 174 -6.79 -2.80 3.97
C GLY A 174 -7.66 -1.70 4.58
N ALA A 175 -7.78 -0.55 3.91
CA ALA A 175 -8.69 0.53 4.27
C ALA A 175 -10.15 0.31 3.79
N GLY A 176 -10.41 -0.77 3.05
CA GLY A 176 -11.73 -1.15 2.56
C GLY A 176 -12.13 -0.50 1.23
N VAL A 177 -11.16 0.02 0.46
CA VAL A 177 -11.41 0.52 -0.90
C VAL A 177 -11.73 -0.67 -1.82
N PRO A 178 -12.83 -0.66 -2.58
CA PRO A 178 -13.16 -1.73 -3.53
C PRO A 178 -12.11 -1.89 -4.62
N ASP A 179 -11.88 -3.13 -5.07
CA ASP A 179 -10.89 -3.43 -6.12
C ASP A 179 -11.16 -2.66 -7.42
N ASP A 180 -12.42 -2.44 -7.78
CA ASP A 180 -12.79 -1.63 -8.94
C ASP A 180 -12.29 -0.18 -8.80
N ASP A 181 -12.45 0.43 -7.62
CA ASP A 181 -11.95 1.78 -7.40
C ASP A 181 -10.41 1.80 -7.37
N ILE A 182 -9.76 0.77 -6.81
CA ILE A 182 -8.30 0.65 -6.86
C ILE A 182 -7.83 0.61 -8.32
N ASN A 183 -8.42 -0.24 -9.15
CA ASN A 183 -7.97 -0.50 -10.52
C ASN A 183 -8.35 0.62 -11.50
N PHE A 184 -9.52 1.23 -11.33
CA PHE A 184 -10.07 2.18 -12.31
C PHE A 184 -9.99 3.64 -11.85
N CYS A 185 -9.91 3.91 -10.55
CA CYS A 185 -9.77 5.27 -10.03
C CYS A 185 -8.34 5.61 -9.62
N PHE A 186 -7.66 4.71 -8.89
CA PHE A 186 -6.35 5.04 -8.30
C PHE A 186 -5.15 4.57 -9.13
N ALA A 187 -5.21 3.39 -9.73
CA ALA A 187 -4.09 2.84 -10.48
C ALA A 187 -3.70 3.65 -11.73
N PRO A 188 -4.62 4.18 -12.57
CA PRO A 188 -4.25 4.77 -13.86
C PRO A 188 -3.16 5.85 -13.81
N PRO A 189 -3.21 6.87 -12.93
CA PRO A 189 -2.12 7.86 -12.84
C PRO A 189 -0.80 7.27 -12.31
N LEU A 190 -0.85 6.20 -11.51
CA LEU A 190 0.33 5.57 -10.92
C LEU A 190 1.04 4.61 -11.89
N VAL A 191 0.31 3.98 -12.81
CA VAL A 191 0.90 3.09 -13.83
C VAL A 191 1.18 3.80 -15.15
N ASP A 192 0.87 5.09 -15.25
CA ASP A 192 1.21 5.89 -16.43
C ASP A 192 2.74 5.90 -16.63
N PRO A 193 3.25 5.51 -17.82
CA PRO A 193 4.68 5.39 -18.05
C PRO A 193 5.39 6.75 -18.03
N THR A 194 4.70 7.85 -18.31
CA THR A 194 5.28 9.20 -18.23
C THR A 194 5.49 9.58 -16.77
N PHE A 195 4.51 9.30 -15.91
CA PHE A 195 4.63 9.50 -14.48
C PHE A 195 5.71 8.61 -13.86
N ALA A 196 5.69 7.30 -14.14
CA ALA A 196 6.67 6.35 -13.62
C ALA A 196 8.11 6.74 -14.01
N ALA A 197 8.32 7.26 -15.23
CA ALA A 197 9.63 7.74 -15.68
C ALA A 197 10.16 8.95 -14.87
N THR A 198 9.31 9.68 -14.14
CA THR A 198 9.74 10.75 -13.23
C THR A 198 10.23 10.24 -11.87
N ILE A 199 10.16 8.94 -11.61
CA ILE A 199 10.55 8.31 -10.34
C ILE A 199 11.64 7.27 -10.59
N ILE A 200 11.42 6.39 -11.57
CA ILE A 200 12.32 5.30 -11.89
C ILE A 200 13.61 5.84 -12.50
N GLY A 201 14.75 5.42 -11.92
CA GLY A 201 16.09 5.75 -12.41
C GLY A 201 16.56 7.18 -12.14
N GLN A 202 15.83 7.95 -11.33
CA GLN A 202 16.22 9.29 -10.89
C GLN A 202 17.36 9.25 -9.88
#